data_AF-A0A3B1B5P6-F1
#
_entry.id   AF-A0A3B1B5P6-F1
#
_cell.length_a   1.000
_cell.length_b   1.000
_cell.length_c   1.000
_cell.angle_alpha   90.00
_cell.angle_beta   90.00
_cell.angle_gamma   90.00
#
_symmetry.space_group_name_H-M   'P 1'
#
loop_
_entity.id
_entity.type
_entity.pdbx_description
1 polymer ?
#
loop_
_entity_poly.entity_id
_entity_poly.type
_entity_poly.pdbx_seq_one_letter_code
_entity_poly.pdbx_strand_id
1 'polypeptide(L)' 'MEGFTADVKTLLTEAGCWLKRQGKGDHEIWHSPLTNRSFPVDAKIKSHHTANGVLKQAGLPKGF' A
#
# COMPACT_ATOMS: atom_id res chain seq x y z
N MET A 1 -4.03 0.82 19.29
CA MET A 1 -3.47 1.83 18.37
C MET A 1 -3.56 1.24 16.98
N GLU A 2 -4.63 1.57 16.28
CA GLU A 2 -4.91 1.09 14.92
C GLU A 2 -3.94 1.79 13.96
N GLY A 3 -3.32 1.02 13.06
CA GLY A 3 -2.41 1.54 12.04
C GLY A 3 -3.12 1.77 10.71
N PHE A 4 -2.48 2.48 9.80
CA PHE A 4 -3.04 2.85 8.48
C PHE A 4 -3.06 1.68 7.48
N THR A 5 -2.50 0.52 7.82
CA THR A 5 -2.35 -0.59 6.88
C THR A 5 -3.69 -1.09 6.34
N ALA A 6 -4.72 -1.20 7.17
CA ALA A 6 -6.03 -1.68 6.72
C ALA A 6 -6.64 -0.73 5.69
N ASP A 7 -6.69 0.58 6.01
CA ASP A 7 -7.25 1.61 5.13
C ASP A 7 -6.45 1.74 3.83
N VAL A 8 -5.11 1.70 3.91
CA VAL A 8 -4.25 1.69 2.72
C VAL A 8 -4.57 0.50 1.82
N LYS A 9 -4.69 -0.73 2.38
CA LYS A 9 -5.01 -1.92 1.58
C LYS A 9 -6.40 -1.84 0.95
N THR A 10 -7.38 -1.25 1.63
CA THR A 10 -8.72 -0.99 1.07
C THR A 10 -8.60 -0.06 -0.14
N LEU A 11 -7.96 1.09 -0.01
CA LEU A 11 -7.77 2.05 -1.11
C LEU A 11 -7.00 1.45 -2.29
N LEU A 12 -5.97 0.63 -2.01
CA LEU A 12 -5.23 -0.08 -3.04
C LEU A 12 -6.12 -1.07 -3.81
N THR A 13 -6.95 -1.84 -3.09
CA THR A 13 -7.86 -2.81 -3.70
C THR A 13 -8.94 -2.13 -4.53
N GLU A 14 -9.52 -1.03 -4.04
CA GLU A 14 -10.48 -0.20 -4.79
C GLU A 14 -9.86 0.38 -6.07
N ALA A 15 -8.56 0.72 -6.03
CA ALA A 15 -7.80 1.15 -7.20
C ALA A 15 -7.39 0.00 -8.15
N GLY A 16 -7.83 -1.23 -7.87
CA GLY A 16 -7.49 -2.42 -8.66
C GLY A 16 -6.05 -2.90 -8.48
N CYS A 17 -5.33 -2.43 -7.45
CA CYS A 17 -4.04 -3.01 -7.08
C CYS A 17 -4.26 -4.38 -6.42
N TRP A 18 -3.28 -5.27 -6.54
CA TRP A 18 -3.37 -6.60 -5.94
C TRP A 18 -2.08 -7.00 -5.23
N LEU A 19 -2.22 -7.88 -4.24
CA LEU A 19 -1.10 -8.56 -3.62
C LEU A 19 -0.42 -9.45 -4.67
N LYS A 20 0.81 -9.11 -5.06
CA LYS A 20 1.59 -9.86 -6.04
C LYS A 20 2.30 -11.04 -5.39
N ARG A 21 2.87 -10.85 -4.21
CA ARG A 21 3.54 -11.89 -3.41
C ARG A 21 3.82 -11.41 -2.00
N GLN A 22 4.13 -12.34 -1.10
CA GLN A 22 4.74 -12.02 0.18
C GLN A 22 6.20 -11.55 -0.01
N GLY A 23 6.57 -10.52 0.75
CA GLY A 23 7.93 -9.99 0.86
C GLY A 23 8.75 -10.73 1.90
N LYS A 24 9.84 -10.12 2.37
CA LYS A 24 10.63 -10.65 3.48
C LYS A 24 9.98 -10.21 4.80
N GLY A 25 9.83 -11.12 5.75
CA GLY A 25 9.19 -10.82 7.03
C GLY A 25 7.69 -10.62 6.87
N ASP A 26 7.17 -9.54 7.45
CA ASP A 26 5.75 -9.17 7.46
C ASP A 26 5.35 -8.21 6.33
N HIS A 27 6.25 -7.96 5.38
CA HIS A 27 5.97 -7.05 4.27
C HIS A 27 5.26 -7.77 3.14
N GLU A 28 4.30 -7.09 2.52
CA GLU A 28 3.62 -7.54 1.32
C GLU A 28 4.14 -6.79 0.08
N ILE A 29 4.26 -7.46 -1.06
CA ILE A 29 4.56 -6.79 -2.33
C ILE A 29 3.27 -6.67 -3.12
N TRP A 30 2.80 -5.44 -3.30
CA TRP A 30 1.62 -5.11 -4.09
C TRP A 30 2.01 -4.68 -5.50
N HIS A 31 1.11 -4.83 -6.45
CA HIS A 31 1.26 -4.35 -7.82
C HIS A 31 0.11 -3.40 -8.17
N SER A 32 0.45 -2.24 -8.74
CA SER A 32 -0.53 -1.29 -9.27
C SER A 32 -0.59 -1.41 -10.80
N PRO A 33 -1.76 -1.67 -11.39
CA PRO A 33 -1.93 -1.60 -12.83
C PRO A 33 -1.89 -0.16 -13.35
N LEU A 34 -2.20 0.83 -12.50
CA LEU A 34 -2.21 2.25 -12.87
C LEU A 34 -0.81 2.77 -13.19
N THR A 35 0.18 2.35 -12.40
CA THR A 35 1.59 2.75 -12.59
C THR A 35 2.45 1.65 -13.22
N ASN A 36 1.89 0.45 -13.40
CA ASN A 36 2.60 -0.77 -13.80
C ASN A 36 3.86 -1.02 -12.94
N ARG A 37 3.74 -0.82 -11.62
CA ARG A 37 4.85 -0.95 -10.67
C ARG A 37 4.46 -1.83 -9.50
N SER A 38 5.46 -2.52 -8.96
CA SER A 38 5.31 -3.28 -7.72
C SER A 38 6.02 -2.55 -6.58
N PHE A 39 5.42 -2.52 -5.40
CA PHE A 39 5.94 -1.79 -4.24
C PHE A 39 5.63 -2.53 -2.92
N PRO A 40 6.45 -2.32 -1.88
CA PRO A 40 6.20 -2.94 -0.57
C PRO A 40 5.12 -2.19 0.20
N VAL A 41 4.29 -2.94 0.93
CA VAL A 41 3.32 -2.45 1.90
C VAL A 41 3.64 -3.12 3.23
N ASP A 42 3.89 -2.30 4.25
CA ASP A 42 4.19 -2.76 5.62
C ASP A 42 2.89 -3.26 6.29
N ALA A 43 2.97 -4.38 7.02
CA ALA A 43 1.83 -4.91 7.77
C ALA A 43 1.37 -3.99 8.92
N LYS A 44 2.20 -3.03 9.35
CA LYS A 44 1.96 -2.13 10.48
C LYS A 44 2.46 -0.70 10.19
N ILE A 45 1.79 -0.03 9.27
CA ILE A 45 2.03 1.38 8.95
C ILE A 45 1.52 2.24 10.12
N LYS A 46 2.44 2.92 10.82
CA LYS A 46 2.13 3.80 11.96
C LYS A 46 2.10 5.29 11.63
N SER A 47 2.56 5.70 10.45
CA SER A 47 2.68 7.12 10.09
C SER A 47 1.89 7.46 8.82
N HIS A 48 1.24 8.63 8.84
CA HIS A 48 0.57 9.22 7.68
C HIS A 48 1.53 9.39 6.50
N HIS A 49 2.81 9.73 6.76
CA HIS A 49 3.80 9.91 5.71
C HIS A 49 4.06 8.61 4.94
N THR A 50 4.25 7.50 5.66
CA THR A 50 4.43 6.18 5.05
C THR A 50 3.17 5.73 4.30
N ALA A 51 1.98 5.91 4.90
CA ALA A 51 0.71 5.57 4.27
C ALA A 51 0.53 6.29 2.93
N ASN A 52 0.75 7.61 2.92
CA ASN A 52 0.71 8.42 1.71
C ASN A 52 1.83 8.10 0.71
N GLY A 53 2.99 7.66 1.20
CA GLY A 53 4.07 7.16 0.35
C GLY A 53 3.64 5.94 -0.46
N VAL A 54 2.94 5.00 0.17
CA VAL A 54 2.38 3.81 -0.49
C VAL A 54 1.32 4.20 -1.53
N LEU A 55 0.36 5.06 -1.16
CA LEU A 55 -0.66 5.55 -2.11
C LEU A 55 0.00 6.23 -3.32
N LYS A 56 1.02 7.05 -3.11
CA LYS A 56 1.77 7.69 -4.19
C LYS A 56 2.47 6.68 -5.10
N GLN A 57 3.04 5.61 -4.57
CA GLN A 57 3.66 4.54 -5.38
C GLN A 57 2.62 3.81 -6.24
N ALA A 58 1.39 3.68 -5.75
CA ALA A 58 0.26 3.13 -6.50
C ALA A 58 -0.30 4.09 -7.57
N GLY A 59 0.09 5.37 -7.56
CA GLY A 59 -0.43 6.41 -8.45
C GLY A 59 -1.67 7.13 -7.89
N LEU A 60 -1.95 6.99 -6.60
CA LEU A 60 -3.12 7.56 -5.94
C LEU A 60 -2.77 8.89 -5.24
N PRO A 61 -3.77 9.78 -5.04
CA PRO A 61 -3.61 10.96 -4.21
C PRO A 61 -3.36 10.59 -2.74
N LYS A 62 -2.94 11.56 -1.94
CA LYS A 62 -2.83 11.38 -0.48
C LYS A 62 -4.21 11.14 0.12
N GLY A 63 -4.28 10.23 1.09
CA GLY A 63 -5.51 9.86 1.79
C GLY A 63 -5.44 10.03 3.31
N PHE A 64 -4.27 10.41 3.84
CA PHE A 64 -3.98 10.51 5.27
C PHE A 64 -3.23 11.80 5.60
#